data_AF-A0A965I1E5-F1
#
_entry.id   AF-A0A965I1E5-F1
#
_cell.length_a   1.000
_cell.length_b   1.000
_cell.length_c   1.000
_cell.angle_alpha   90.00
_cell.angle_beta   90.00
_cell.angle_gamma   90.00
#
_symmetry.space_group_name_H-M   'P 1'
#
loop_
_entity.id
_entity.type
_entity.pdbx_description
1 polymer ?
#
loop_
_entity_poly.entity_id
_entity_poly.type
_entity_poly.pdbx_seq_one_letter_code
_entity_poly.pdbx_strand_id
1 'polypeptide(L)'
;WMRKHGWRTPEWKLIIALEPDFHFKPEIELYNLKDDPNELKNLVDLRPDMVSVLKEKMDKWIAKRKMETGMDSPIYEQGDWHGIQGHGSFKSSQEAYDRLYIGDANTAKRLQEKSR
;
A
#
# COMPACT_ATOMS: atom_id res chain seq x y z
N TRP A 1 -7.35 4.82 -2.44
CA TRP A 1 -6.53 3.77 -3.09
C TRP A 1 -5.11 3.87 -2.54
N MET A 2 -4.27 2.83 -2.66
CA MET A 2 -2.90 2.75 -2.14
C MET A 2 -2.08 1.89 -3.11
N ARG A 3 -0.87 2.31 -3.50
CA ARG A 3 0.01 1.52 -4.38
C ARG A 3 0.83 0.54 -3.56
N LYS A 4 0.39 -0.71 -3.51
CA LYS A 4 1.08 -1.81 -2.82
C LYS A 4 1.09 -3.07 -3.67
N HIS A 5 2.17 -3.84 -3.57
CA HIS A 5 2.16 -5.24 -3.93
C HIS A 5 1.64 -6.08 -2.78
N GLY A 6 0.82 -7.09 -3.10
CA GLY A 6 0.32 -8.06 -2.14
C GLY A 6 0.62 -9.48 -2.60
N TRP A 7 1.14 -10.30 -1.70
CA TRP A 7 1.36 -11.73 -1.93
C TRP A 7 0.67 -12.53 -0.84
N ARG A 8 -0.35 -13.29 -1.22
CA ARG A 8 -1.16 -14.08 -0.27
C ARG A 8 -1.03 -15.56 -0.56
N THR A 9 -0.84 -16.31 0.51
CA THR A 9 -0.96 -17.77 0.59
C THR A 9 -2.04 -18.10 1.62
N PRO A 10 -2.44 -19.37 1.78
CA PRO A 10 -3.42 -19.75 2.81
C PRO A 10 -2.98 -19.37 4.24
N GLU A 11 -1.67 -19.33 4.51
CA GLU A 11 -1.14 -19.09 5.85
C GLU A 11 -0.51 -17.69 6.01
N TRP A 12 0.02 -17.11 4.95
CA TRP A 12 0.78 -15.86 5.02
C TRP A 12 0.26 -14.81 4.07
N LYS A 13 0.27 -13.56 4.51
CA LYS A 13 0.06 -12.38 3.68
C LYS A 13 1.25 -11.44 3.84
N LEU A 14 1.91 -11.15 2.73
CA LEU A 14 2.93 -10.11 2.60
C LEU A 14 2.34 -8.92 1.85
N ILE A 15 2.59 -7.72 2.34
CA ILE A 15 2.27 -6.46 1.66
C ILE A 15 3.55 -5.64 1.59
N ILE A 16 3.86 -5.08 0.41
CA ILE A 16 4.97 -4.14 0.19
C ILE A 16 4.40 -2.88 -0.45
N ALA A 17 4.47 -1.75 0.26
CA ALA A 17 4.07 -0.44 -0.25
C ALA A 17 5.11 0.10 -1.24
N LEU A 18 4.62 0.72 -2.31
CA LEU A 18 5.45 1.40 -3.31
C LEU A 18 5.53 2.92 -3.07
N GLU A 19 4.77 3.42 -2.12
CA GLU A 19 4.79 4.79 -1.64
C GLU A 19 4.17 4.87 -0.22
N PRO A 20 4.47 5.92 0.56
CA PRO A 20 3.79 6.19 1.82
C PRO A 20 2.29 6.42 1.65
N ASP A 21 1.49 6.00 2.63
CA ASP A 21 0.05 6.19 2.61
C ASP A 21 -0.47 7.03 3.80
N PHE A 22 -1.70 7.56 3.64
CA PHE A 22 -2.36 8.42 4.62
C PHE A 22 -2.81 7.71 5.90
N HIS A 23 -2.67 6.39 6.00
CA HIS A 23 -2.91 5.62 7.23
C HIS A 23 -1.63 5.39 8.03
N PHE A 24 -0.50 5.94 7.58
CA PHE A 24 0.81 5.79 8.25
C PHE A 24 1.21 4.32 8.45
N LYS A 25 0.80 3.45 7.52
CA LYS A 25 1.23 2.06 7.54
C LYS A 25 2.71 1.95 7.15
N PRO A 26 3.44 0.98 7.69
CA PRO A 26 4.82 0.75 7.31
C PRO A 26 4.93 0.28 5.85
N GLU A 27 6.13 0.39 5.29
CA GLU A 27 6.41 -0.04 3.92
C GLU A 27 6.21 -1.55 3.74
N ILE A 28 6.58 -2.35 4.74
CA ILE A 28 6.46 -3.80 4.70
C ILE A 28 5.55 -4.27 5.83
N GLU A 29 4.58 -5.12 5.49
CA GLU A 29 3.68 -5.76 6.45
C GLU A 29 3.66 -7.27 6.20
N LEU A 30 3.74 -8.07 7.26
CA LEU A 30 3.67 -9.53 7.22
C LEU A 30 2.69 -10.05 8.27
N TYR A 31 1.71 -10.84 7.85
CA TYR A 31 0.69 -11.42 8.72
C TYR A 31 0.61 -12.93 8.54
N ASN A 32 0.49 -13.67 9.64
CA ASN A 32 0.12 -15.08 9.63
C ASN A 32 -1.41 -15.18 9.75
N LEU A 33 -2.09 -15.55 8.66
CA LEU A 33 -3.54 -15.61 8.58
C LEU A 33 -4.16 -16.77 9.36
N LYS A 34 -3.39 -17.79 9.73
CA LYS A 34 -3.88 -18.88 10.60
C LYS A 34 -3.93 -18.43 12.06
N ASP A 35 -2.86 -17.78 12.53
CA ASP A 35 -2.73 -17.36 13.92
C ASP A 35 -3.36 -15.98 14.18
N ASP A 36 -3.44 -15.15 13.15
CA ASP A 36 -3.93 -13.77 13.17
C ASP A 36 -4.81 -13.49 11.93
N PRO A 37 -6.03 -14.04 11.88
CA PRO A 37 -6.95 -13.85 10.74
C PRO A 37 -7.42 -12.41 10.57
N ASN A 38 -7.26 -11.56 11.59
CA ASN A 38 -7.64 -10.15 11.58
C ASN A 38 -6.48 -9.22 11.22
N GLU A 39 -5.29 -9.75 10.92
CA GLU A 39 -4.12 -8.97 10.46
C GLU A 39 -3.73 -7.84 11.44
N LEU A 40 -3.79 -8.12 12.75
CA LEU A 40 -3.54 -7.14 13.80
C LEU A 40 -2.06 -7.08 14.21
N LYS A 41 -1.29 -8.16 14.01
CA LYS A 41 0.09 -8.27 14.44
C LYS A 41 1.04 -8.37 13.25
N ASN A 42 1.70 -7.26 12.95
CA ASN A 42 2.77 -7.25 11.95
C ASN A 42 3.99 -8.05 12.46
N LEU A 43 4.42 -9.06 11.69
CA LEU A 43 5.48 -10.01 12.05
C LEU A 43 6.80 -9.75 11.33
N VAL A 44 6.97 -8.63 10.61
CA VAL A 44 8.19 -8.34 9.83
C VAL A 44 9.47 -8.47 10.67
N ASP A 45 9.52 -7.84 11.85
CA ASP A 45 10.70 -7.87 12.71
C ASP A 45 10.95 -9.25 13.33
N LEU A 46 9.89 -10.02 13.53
CA LEU A 46 9.95 -11.36 14.15
C LEU A 46 10.28 -12.45 13.14
N ARG A 47 9.90 -12.27 11.86
CA ARG A 47 10.01 -13.27 10.79
C ARG A 47 10.56 -12.66 9.48
N PRO A 48 11.77 -12.06 9.52
CA PRO A 48 12.40 -11.53 8.30
C PRO A 48 12.69 -12.65 7.28
N ASP A 49 12.89 -13.89 7.75
CA ASP A 49 13.01 -15.09 6.92
C ASP A 49 11.79 -15.26 6.00
N MET A 50 10.59 -15.12 6.56
CA MET A 50 9.35 -15.26 5.80
C MET A 50 9.11 -14.10 4.85
N VAL A 51 9.51 -12.88 5.24
CA VAL A 51 9.49 -11.73 4.32
C VAL A 51 10.32 -12.03 3.08
N SER A 52 11.57 -12.50 3.25
CA SER A 52 12.46 -12.83 2.14
C SER A 52 11.88 -13.92 1.24
N VAL A 53 11.38 -15.02 1.83
CA VAL A 53 10.82 -16.15 1.05
C VAL A 53 9.61 -15.72 0.23
N LEU A 54 8.68 -14.97 0.82
CA LEU A 54 7.46 -14.54 0.13
C LEU A 54 7.77 -13.45 -0.91
N LYS A 55 8.69 -12.53 -0.60
CA LYS A 55 9.15 -11.51 -1.54
C LYS A 55 9.81 -12.14 -2.75
N GLU A 56 10.69 -13.13 -2.57
CA GLU A 56 11.33 -13.83 -3.68
C GLU A 56 10.30 -14.52 -4.61
N LYS A 57 9.28 -15.16 -4.03
CA LYS A 57 8.19 -15.78 -4.82
C LYS A 57 7.41 -14.74 -5.61
N MET A 58 7.09 -13.61 -4.99
CA MET A 58 6.40 -12.50 -5.63
C MET A 58 7.23 -11.91 -6.78
N ASP A 59 8.52 -11.62 -6.54
CA ASP A 59 9.42 -11.04 -7.53
C ASP A 59 9.61 -11.98 -8.73
N LYS A 60 9.76 -13.29 -8.48
CA LYS A 60 9.81 -14.31 -9.55
C LYS A 60 8.53 -14.33 -10.38
N TRP A 61 7.37 -14.19 -9.75
CA TRP A 61 6.09 -14.12 -10.46
C TRP A 61 5.99 -12.86 -11.31
N ILE A 62 6.35 -11.69 -10.77
CA ILE A 62 6.35 -10.42 -11.50
C ILE A 62 7.28 -10.51 -12.71
N ALA A 63 8.51 -11.01 -12.53
CA ALA A 63 9.47 -11.20 -13.62
C ALA A 63 8.94 -12.15 -14.69
N LYS A 64 8.34 -13.28 -14.29
CA LYS A 64 7.68 -14.21 -15.22
C LYS A 64 6.61 -13.51 -16.05
N ARG A 65 5.71 -12.75 -15.40
CA ARG A 65 4.62 -12.04 -16.09
C ARG A 65 5.14 -10.99 -17.06
N LYS A 66 6.18 -10.25 -16.69
CA LYS A 66 6.85 -9.29 -17.58
C LYS A 66 7.39 -9.97 -18.84
N MET A 67 8.02 -11.13 -18.71
CA MET A 67 8.52 -11.89 -19.87
C MET A 67 7.38 -12.41 -20.76
N GLU A 68 6.28 -12.87 -20.18
CA GLU A 68 5.13 -13.41 -20.93
C GLU A 68 4.35 -12.33 -21.67
N THR A 69 4.23 -11.13 -21.10
CA THR A 69 3.45 -10.02 -21.69
C THR A 69 4.29 -9.05 -22.50
N GLY A 70 5.61 -9.01 -22.27
CA GLY A 70 6.49 -7.97 -22.80
C GLY A 70 6.19 -6.57 -22.22
N MET A 71 5.39 -6.47 -21.16
CA MET A 71 4.96 -5.21 -20.56
C MET A 71 5.31 -5.16 -19.08
N ASP A 72 5.76 -3.98 -18.61
CA ASP A 72 5.94 -3.70 -17.20
C ASP A 72 4.60 -3.59 -16.46
N SER A 73 4.65 -3.76 -15.13
CA SER A 73 3.44 -3.57 -14.32
C SER A 73 3.05 -2.09 -14.33
N PRO A 74 1.78 -1.74 -14.64
CA PRO A 74 1.36 -0.35 -14.69
C PRO A 74 1.42 0.35 -13.32
N ILE A 75 1.53 -0.42 -12.23
CA ILE A 75 1.68 0.13 -10.88
C ILE A 75 2.97 0.94 -10.70
N TYR A 76 3.97 0.77 -11.57
CA TYR A 76 5.23 1.52 -11.51
C TYR A 76 5.11 2.92 -12.14
N GLU A 77 4.16 3.13 -13.05
CA GLU A 77 4.02 4.37 -13.82
C GLU A 77 2.83 5.23 -13.39
N GLN A 78 1.90 4.67 -12.59
CA GLN A 78 0.71 5.36 -12.11
C GLN A 78 0.98 6.23 -10.86
N GLY A 79 1.85 7.24 -11.00
CA GLY A 79 2.18 8.20 -9.95
C GLY A 79 0.99 9.03 -9.49
N ASP A 80 0.28 9.66 -10.43
CA ASP A 80 -0.78 10.64 -10.16
C ASP A 80 -2.16 10.00 -9.90
N TRP A 81 -2.22 8.80 -9.33
CA TRP A 81 -3.49 8.08 -9.10
C TRP A 81 -4.47 8.86 -8.21
N HIS A 82 -3.97 9.77 -7.39
CA HIS A 82 -4.72 10.66 -6.51
C HIS A 82 -5.30 11.89 -7.23
N GLY A 83 -5.08 12.04 -8.54
CA GLY A 83 -5.66 13.12 -9.36
C GLY A 83 -4.93 14.46 -9.30
N ILE A 84 -3.70 14.50 -8.76
CA ILE A 84 -2.88 15.73 -8.77
C ILE A 84 -1.86 15.57 -9.90
N GLN A 85 -2.12 16.25 -11.01
CA GLN A 85 -1.33 16.12 -12.24
C GLN A 85 0.12 16.58 -12.04
N GLY A 86 1.07 15.77 -12.48
CA GLY A 86 2.51 16.04 -12.45
C GLY A 86 3.15 15.91 -11.06
N HIS A 87 2.45 15.33 -10.08
CA HIS A 87 2.97 15.21 -8.72
C HIS A 87 3.87 13.98 -8.54
N GLY A 88 3.50 12.87 -9.14
CA GLY A 88 4.10 11.56 -8.91
C GLY A 88 3.64 10.94 -7.58
N SER A 89 4.36 9.90 -7.16
CA SER A 89 4.12 9.25 -5.86
C SER A 89 4.27 10.23 -4.70
N PHE A 90 3.52 10.00 -3.62
CA PHE A 90 3.76 10.73 -2.37
C PHE A 90 5.15 10.45 -1.81
N LYS A 91 5.74 11.46 -1.16
CA LYS A 91 7.07 11.36 -0.53
C LYS A 91 6.99 11.08 0.97
N SER A 92 5.82 11.31 1.59
CA SER A 92 5.59 11.01 3.00
C SER A 92 4.11 10.72 3.30
N SER A 93 3.85 9.98 4.38
CA SER A 93 2.48 9.76 4.86
C SER A 93 1.78 11.04 5.26
N GLN A 94 2.52 12.04 5.75
CA GLN A 94 1.97 13.35 6.07
C GLN A 94 1.49 14.07 4.81
N GLU A 95 2.29 14.06 3.74
CA GLU A 95 1.88 14.62 2.45
C GLU A 95 0.64 13.91 1.90
N ALA A 96 0.64 12.56 1.92
CA ALA A 96 -0.52 11.78 1.50
C ALA A 96 -1.77 12.13 2.33
N TYR A 97 -1.62 12.27 3.66
CA TYR A 97 -2.69 12.67 4.56
C TYR A 97 -3.18 14.08 4.21
N ASP A 98 -2.32 15.09 4.16
CA ASP A 98 -2.72 16.48 3.91
C ASP A 98 -3.40 16.66 2.54
N ARG A 99 -3.04 15.85 1.55
CA ARG A 99 -3.59 15.90 0.19
C ARG A 99 -4.88 15.12 0.02
N LEU A 100 -5.03 13.98 0.70
CA LEU A 100 -6.17 13.07 0.55
C LEU A 100 -7.21 13.21 1.65
N TYR A 101 -6.86 13.83 2.77
CA TYR A 101 -7.76 14.00 3.90
C TYR A 101 -8.81 15.05 3.60
N ILE A 102 -10.02 14.59 3.30
CA ILE A 102 -11.19 15.44 3.01
C ILE A 102 -11.79 16.03 4.32
N GLY A 103 -11.23 15.68 5.48
CA GLY A 103 -11.72 16.10 6.79
C GLY A 103 -12.51 15.01 7.54
N ASP A 104 -12.82 15.28 8.80
CA ASP A 104 -13.75 14.48 9.61
C ASP A 104 -15.19 15.01 9.48
N ALA A 105 -16.15 14.34 10.13
CA ALA A 105 -17.54 14.78 10.17
C ALA A 105 -17.71 16.22 10.70
N ASN A 106 -16.84 16.67 11.60
CA ASN A 106 -16.86 18.03 12.11
C ASN A 106 -16.31 19.03 11.08
N THR A 107 -15.30 18.65 10.29
CA THR A 107 -14.80 19.43 9.15
C THR A 107 -15.87 19.56 8.07
N ALA A 108 -16.56 18.47 7.72
CA ALA A 108 -17.68 18.51 6.79
C ALA A 108 -18.81 19.43 7.30
N LYS A 109 -19.16 19.32 8.59
CA LYS A 109 -20.16 20.19 9.23
C LYS A 109 -19.76 21.68 9.18
N ARG A 110 -18.50 21.99 9.53
CA ARG A 110 -17.97 23.37 9.45
C ARG A 110 -17.98 23.94 8.04
N LEU A 111 -17.68 23.13 7.03
CA LEU A 111 -17.71 23.55 5.62
C LEU A 111 -19.15 23.83 5.15
N GLN A 112 -20.12 22.99 5.54
CA GLN A 112 -21.54 23.20 5.25
C GLN A 112 -22.09 24.46 5.93
N GLU A 113 -21.69 24.75 7.18
CA GLU A 113 -22.07 25.96 7.89
C GLU A 113 -21.52 27.24 7.23
N LYS A 114 -20.33 27.18 6.62
CA LYS A 114 -19.73 28.32 5.89
C LYS A 114 -20.29 28.55 4.49
N SER A 115 -20.90 27.54 3.87
CA SER A 115 -21.53 27.65 2.55
C SER A 115 -22.95 28.23 2.59
N ARG A 116 -23.44 28.58 3.78
CA ARG A 116 -24.76 29.16 4.04
C ARG A 116 -24.64 30.65 4.27
#